data_AF-T0Y0S3-F1
#
_entry.id   AF-T0Y0S3-F1
#
_cell.length_a   1.000
_cell.length_b   1.000
_cell.length_c   1.000
_cell.angle_alpha   90.00
_cell.angle_beta   90.00
_cell.angle_gamma   90.00
#
_symmetry.space_group_name_H-M   'P 1'
#
loop_
_entity.id
_entity.type
_entity.pdbx_description
1 polymer ?
#
loop_
_entity_poly.entity_id
_entity_poly.type
_entity_poly.pdbx_seq_one_letter_code
_entity_poly.pdbx_strand_id
1 'polypeptide(L)'
;MRGGELAQTLEQLMVTDDRHWREHYRGSDLERARLRHFSYADRIRYYWPQPAAEQAVAALYARSTAANWPPYVLRDLFAPSVLERADGLGAVAGAGRPQALVLAAIQEALLPYFRTHCA
;
A
#
# COMPACT_ATOMS: atom_id res chain seq x y z
N MET A 1 5.23 15.86 5.89
CA MET A 1 3.97 15.17 5.49
C MET A 1 3.38 14.56 6.77
N ARG A 2 2.12 14.83 7.15
CA ARG A 2 1.49 14.10 8.28
C ARG A 2 0.98 12.75 7.76
N GLY A 3 1.90 11.81 7.54
CA GLY A 3 1.57 10.42 7.22
C GLY A 3 1.44 9.58 8.48
N GLY A 4 0.78 8.41 8.39
CA GLY A 4 0.85 7.40 9.46
C GLY A 4 2.28 6.88 9.65
N GLU A 5 2.52 6.16 10.75
CA GLU A 5 3.83 5.63 11.13
C GLU A 5 4.57 4.93 9.97
N LEU A 6 3.88 4.05 9.24
CA LEU A 6 4.47 3.37 8.07
C LEU A 6 4.99 4.34 7.00
N ALA A 7 4.24 5.39 6.68
CA ALA A 7 4.66 6.38 5.69
C ALA A 7 5.88 7.18 6.18
N GLN A 8 5.96 7.46 7.47
CA GLN A 8 7.12 8.14 8.07
C GLN A 8 8.36 7.24 8.04
N THR A 9 8.21 5.94 8.38
CA THR A 9 9.29 4.96 8.32
C THR A 9 9.84 4.82 6.89
N LEU A 10 8.95 4.69 5.90
CA LEU A 10 9.37 4.61 4.49
C LEU A 10 10.05 5.90 4.02
N GLU A 11 9.52 7.07 4.41
CA GLU A 11 10.15 8.35 4.08
C GLU A 11 11.57 8.43 4.66
N GLN A 12 11.76 8.00 5.92
CA GLN A 12 13.08 7.98 6.54
C GLN A 12 14.03 7.04 5.80
N LEU A 13 13.60 5.82 5.47
CA LEU A 13 14.40 4.87 4.70
C LEU A 13 14.83 5.45 3.34
N MET A 14 13.90 6.08 2.63
CA MET A 14 14.17 6.66 1.32
C MET A 14 15.08 7.89 1.38
N VAL A 15 14.98 8.72 2.42
CA VAL A 15 15.89 9.88 2.58
C VAL A 15 17.28 9.43 3.02
N THR A 16 17.39 8.40 3.87
CA THR A 16 18.68 7.85 4.33
C THR A 16 19.45 7.18 3.19
N ASP A 17 18.77 6.43 2.33
CA ASP A 17 19.39 5.79 1.16
C ASP A 17 18.66 6.24 -0.10
N ASP A 18 19.19 7.24 -0.80
CA ASP A 18 18.54 7.88 -1.95
C ASP A 18 18.80 7.17 -3.30
N ARG A 19 19.66 6.14 -3.31
CA ARG A 19 20.20 5.50 -4.52
C ARG A 19 19.12 5.03 -5.49
N HIS A 20 17.98 4.58 -4.99
CA HIS A 20 16.93 4.02 -5.82
C HIS A 20 16.06 5.09 -6.48
N TRP A 21 16.02 6.33 -6.01
CA TRP A 21 15.08 7.32 -6.53
C TRP A 21 15.72 8.65 -6.97
N ARG A 22 16.93 8.98 -6.51
CA ARG A 22 17.58 10.28 -6.76
C ARG A 22 17.65 10.65 -8.24
N GLU A 23 17.94 9.69 -9.12
CA GLU A 23 18.05 9.95 -10.56
C GLU A 23 16.70 10.08 -11.26
N HIS A 24 15.63 9.55 -10.67
CA HIS A 24 14.28 9.53 -11.24
C HIS A 24 13.45 10.77 -10.85
N TYR A 25 13.65 11.31 -9.64
CA TYR A 25 12.83 12.40 -9.12
C TYR A 25 13.58 13.73 -9.15
N ARG A 26 13.01 14.73 -9.81
CA ARG A 26 13.54 16.09 -9.94
C ARG A 26 12.60 17.10 -9.26
N GLY A 27 13.06 18.34 -9.13
CA GLY A 27 12.32 19.44 -8.53
C GLY A 27 12.74 19.75 -7.09
N SER A 28 11.94 20.58 -6.45
CA SER A 28 12.10 21.00 -5.06
C SER A 28 12.06 19.83 -4.08
N ASP A 29 12.50 20.05 -2.84
CA ASP A 29 12.44 19.02 -1.80
C ASP A 29 11.01 18.56 -1.52
N LEU A 30 10.04 19.47 -1.60
CA LEU A 30 8.62 19.15 -1.41
C LEU A 30 8.08 18.28 -2.56
N GLU A 31 8.46 18.58 -3.80
CA GLU A 31 8.09 17.77 -4.96
C GLU A 31 8.72 16.38 -4.88
N ARG A 32 10.01 16.29 -4.54
CA ARG A 32 10.69 15.01 -4.36
C ARG A 32 10.07 14.19 -3.22
N ALA A 33 9.66 14.82 -2.12
CA ALA A 33 8.92 14.16 -1.04
C ALA A 33 7.58 13.59 -1.51
N ARG A 34 6.84 14.32 -2.36
CA ARG A 34 5.60 13.80 -2.95
C ARG A 34 5.89 12.64 -3.91
N LEU A 35 6.90 12.77 -4.76
CA LEU A 35 7.25 11.74 -5.76
C LEU A 35 7.73 10.44 -5.10
N ARG A 36 8.39 10.49 -3.94
CA ARG A 36 8.76 9.29 -3.18
C ARG A 36 7.58 8.39 -2.82
N HIS A 37 6.41 8.96 -2.56
CA HIS A 37 5.21 8.21 -2.12
C HIS A 37 4.18 7.99 -3.22
N PHE A 38 4.10 8.89 -4.22
CA PHE A 38 2.97 8.92 -5.15
C PHE A 38 3.36 8.86 -6.63
N SER A 39 4.65 8.75 -6.96
CA SER A 39 5.07 8.65 -8.37
C SER A 39 4.74 7.29 -8.98
N TYR A 40 4.29 7.28 -10.24
CA TYR A 40 4.09 6.07 -11.03
C TYR A 40 5.38 5.26 -11.28
N ALA A 41 6.56 5.86 -11.11
CA ALA A 41 7.82 5.13 -11.22
C ALA A 41 8.05 4.14 -10.06
N ASP A 42 7.27 4.26 -8.98
CA ASP A 42 7.20 3.30 -7.87
C ASP A 42 8.57 2.92 -7.29
N ARG A 43 9.44 3.93 -7.07
CA ARG A 43 10.79 3.67 -6.55
C ARG A 43 10.79 3.28 -5.07
N ILE A 44 9.68 3.50 -4.35
CA ILE A 44 9.48 3.02 -2.98
C ILE A 44 9.52 1.49 -2.89
N ARG A 45 9.26 0.77 -3.99
CA ARG A 45 9.25 -0.70 -4.02
C ARG A 45 10.53 -1.36 -3.55
N TYR A 46 11.68 -0.70 -3.74
CA TYR A 46 12.98 -1.22 -3.33
C TYR A 46 13.21 -1.17 -1.82
N TYR A 47 12.35 -0.46 -1.08
CA TYR A 47 12.48 -0.27 0.37
C TYR A 47 11.53 -1.17 1.17
N TRP A 48 10.54 -1.81 0.54
CA TRP A 48 9.64 -2.77 1.22
C TRP A 48 10.35 -3.94 1.89
N PRO A 49 11.44 -4.53 1.33
CA PRO A 49 12.15 -5.62 1.99
C PRO A 49 13.04 -5.19 3.17
N GLN A 50 13.08 -3.89 3.50
CA GLN A 50 13.87 -3.42 4.63
C GLN A 50 13.20 -3.84 5.94
N PRO A 51 13.95 -4.34 6.95
CA PRO A 51 13.37 -4.82 8.20
C PRO A 51 12.47 -3.81 8.91
N ALA A 52 12.82 -2.52 8.85
CA ALA A 52 12.01 -1.45 9.43
C ALA A 52 10.65 -1.28 8.72
N ALA A 53 10.61 -1.45 7.39
CA ALA A 53 9.36 -1.39 6.63
C ALA A 53 8.48 -2.60 6.94
N GLU A 54 9.05 -3.80 6.98
CA GLU A 54 8.33 -5.03 7.33
C GLU A 54 7.71 -4.95 8.74
N GLN A 55 8.47 -4.47 9.72
CA GLN A 55 7.98 -4.25 11.08
C GLN A 55 6.85 -3.23 11.13
N ALA A 56 6.98 -2.11 10.42
CA ALA A 56 5.95 -1.09 10.37
C ALA A 56 4.66 -1.59 9.68
N VAL A 57 4.78 -2.44 8.64
CA VAL A 57 3.63 -3.10 8.00
C VAL A 57 2.96 -4.07 8.98
N ALA A 58 3.72 -4.89 9.69
CA ALA A 58 3.18 -5.82 10.69
C ALA A 58 2.43 -5.07 11.82
N ALA A 59 3.01 -3.98 12.33
CA ALA A 59 2.37 -3.12 13.32
C ALA A 59 1.08 -2.47 12.79
N LEU A 60 1.08 -2.05 11.52
CA LEU A 60 -0.13 -1.53 10.85
C LEU A 60 -1.23 -2.60 10.77
N TYR A 61 -0.89 -3.83 10.40
CA TYR A 61 -1.86 -4.92 10.36
C TYR A 61 -2.42 -5.27 11.74
N ALA A 62 -1.58 -5.35 12.76
CA ALA A 62 -2.00 -5.62 14.13
C ALA A 62 -2.98 -4.54 14.63
N ARG A 63 -2.61 -3.26 14.49
CA ARG A 63 -3.47 -2.13 14.90
C ARG A 63 -4.78 -2.09 14.13
N SER A 64 -4.74 -2.33 12.83
CA SER A 64 -5.95 -2.29 11.98
C SER A 64 -6.90 -3.44 12.28
N THR A 65 -6.37 -4.60 12.66
CA THR A 65 -7.17 -5.74 13.10
C THR A 65 -7.83 -5.45 14.44
N ALA A 66 -7.09 -4.89 15.40
CA ALA A 66 -7.61 -4.54 16.72
C ALA A 66 -8.66 -3.43 16.68
N ALA A 67 -8.54 -2.47 15.75
CA ALA A 67 -9.47 -1.36 15.62
C ALA A 67 -10.90 -1.77 15.21
N ASN A 68 -11.07 -2.93 14.56
CA ASN A 68 -12.36 -3.45 14.10
C ASN A 68 -13.25 -2.37 13.43
N TRP A 69 -12.72 -1.76 12.36
CA TRP A 69 -13.34 -0.60 11.72
C TRP A 69 -14.79 -0.85 11.28
N PRO A 70 -15.72 0.07 11.58
CA PRO A 70 -17.09 -0.04 11.10
C PRO A 70 -17.16 -0.10 9.58
N PRO A 71 -18.10 -0.86 8.98
CA PRO A 71 -18.19 -1.02 7.54
C PRO A 71 -18.33 0.29 6.75
N TYR A 72 -18.97 1.32 7.32
CA TYR A 72 -19.12 2.62 6.66
C TYR A 72 -17.77 3.35 6.50
N VAL A 73 -16.88 3.27 7.50
CA VAL A 73 -15.53 3.84 7.41
C VAL A 73 -14.74 3.19 6.27
N LEU A 74 -14.88 1.87 6.11
CA LEU A 74 -14.22 1.16 5.02
C LEU A 74 -14.76 1.57 3.64
N ARG A 75 -16.07 1.88 3.53
CA ARG A 75 -16.69 2.38 2.29
C ARG A 75 -16.21 3.77 1.90
N ASP A 76 -15.87 4.61 2.87
CA ASP A 76 -15.30 5.93 2.61
C ASP A 76 -13.84 5.87 2.16
N LEU A 77 -13.12 4.79 2.50
CA LEU A 77 -11.69 4.64 2.23
C LEU A 77 -11.36 3.78 1.00
N PHE A 78 -12.23 2.83 0.65
CA PHE A 78 -11.97 1.84 -0.39
C PHE A 78 -13.06 1.82 -1.46
N ALA A 79 -12.67 1.57 -2.71
CA ALA A 79 -13.61 1.36 -3.80
C ALA A 79 -14.51 0.14 -3.54
N PRO A 80 -15.78 0.15 -3.96
CA PRO A 80 -16.70 -0.96 -3.76
C PRO A 80 -16.16 -2.32 -4.25
N SER A 81 -15.50 -2.36 -5.41
CA SER A 81 -14.95 -3.60 -5.97
C SER A 81 -13.84 -4.22 -5.10
N VAL A 82 -13.06 -3.40 -4.40
CA VAL A 82 -12.05 -3.88 -3.45
C VAL A 82 -12.70 -4.48 -2.21
N LEU A 83 -13.76 -3.85 -1.69
CA LEU A 83 -14.48 -4.36 -0.51
C LEU A 83 -15.16 -5.70 -0.79
N GLU A 84 -15.90 -5.80 -1.89
CA GLU A 84 -16.59 -7.03 -2.32
C GLU A 84 -15.60 -8.19 -2.46
N ARG A 85 -14.45 -7.92 -3.08
CA ARG A 85 -13.39 -8.91 -3.27
C ARG A 85 -12.72 -9.29 -1.95
N ALA A 86 -12.45 -8.33 -1.07
CA ALA A 86 -11.84 -8.58 0.23
C ALA A 86 -12.74 -9.45 1.11
N ASP A 87 -14.06 -9.23 1.09
CA ASP A 87 -15.02 -10.05 1.83
C ASP A 87 -15.00 -11.51 1.32
N GLY A 88 -14.87 -11.72 0.00
CA GLY A 88 -14.68 -13.06 -0.58
C GLY A 88 -13.36 -13.74 -0.21
N LEU A 89 -12.26 -12.98 -0.09
CA LEU A 89 -10.94 -13.51 0.31
C LEU A 89 -10.85 -13.83 1.80
N GLY A 90 -11.48 -13.02 2.66
CA GLY A 90 -11.50 -13.21 4.11
C GLY A 90 -12.10 -14.55 4.54
N ALA A 91 -13.03 -15.09 3.75
CA ALA A 91 -13.65 -16.40 4.00
C ALA A 91 -12.72 -17.60 3.70
N VAL A 92 -11.67 -17.42 2.89
CA VAL A 92 -10.89 -18.54 2.31
C VAL A 92 -9.46 -18.61 2.84
N ALA A 93 -8.87 -17.52 3.34
CA ALA A 93 -7.41 -17.42 3.46
C ALA A 93 -6.83 -17.40 4.90
N GLY A 94 -7.64 -17.36 5.96
CA GLY A 94 -7.11 -17.15 7.32
C GLY A 94 -6.34 -15.82 7.52
N ALA A 95 -6.32 -14.98 6.48
CA ALA A 95 -5.75 -13.65 6.47
C ALA A 95 -6.73 -12.69 7.15
N GLY A 96 -6.25 -11.90 8.12
CA GLY A 96 -7.07 -10.87 8.75
C GLY A 96 -7.61 -9.88 7.71
N ARG A 97 -8.78 -9.28 7.98
CA ARG A 97 -9.47 -8.34 7.06
C ARG A 97 -8.54 -7.27 6.43
N PRO A 98 -7.58 -6.67 7.16
CA PRO A 98 -6.64 -5.73 6.55
C PRO A 98 -5.80 -6.33 5.41
N GLN A 99 -5.32 -7.57 5.57
CA GLN A 99 -4.55 -8.26 4.54
C GLN A 99 -5.44 -8.63 3.35
N ALA A 100 -6.69 -9.01 3.59
CA ALA A 100 -7.66 -9.27 2.52
C ALA A 100 -7.92 -8.01 1.66
N LEU A 101 -7.97 -6.82 2.27
CA LEU A 101 -8.07 -5.54 1.54
C LEU A 101 -6.85 -5.28 0.65
N VAL A 102 -5.64 -5.56 1.14
CA VAL A 102 -4.41 -5.41 0.33
C VAL A 102 -4.42 -6.35 -0.86
N LEU A 103 -4.73 -7.63 -0.63
CA LEU A 103 -4.79 -8.62 -1.71
C LEU A 103 -5.89 -8.30 -2.72
N ALA A 104 -7.04 -7.82 -2.27
CA ALA A 104 -8.12 -7.39 -3.14
C ALA A 104 -7.71 -6.22 -4.05
N ALA A 105 -7.02 -5.21 -3.50
CA ALA A 105 -6.51 -4.09 -4.29
C ALA A 105 -5.49 -4.54 -5.36
N ILE A 106 -4.60 -5.47 -5.01
CA ILE A 106 -3.64 -6.06 -5.97
C ILE A 106 -4.38 -6.82 -7.07
N GLN A 107 -5.34 -7.69 -6.70
CA GLN A 107 -6.13 -8.44 -7.67
C GLN A 107 -6.89 -7.51 -8.62
N GLU A 108 -7.47 -6.41 -8.11
CA GLU A 108 -8.18 -5.42 -8.91
C GLU A 108 -7.25 -4.77 -9.95
N ALA A 109 -6.03 -4.40 -9.55
CA ALA A 109 -5.03 -3.84 -10.46
C ALA A 109 -4.57 -4.82 -11.53
N LEU A 110 -4.60 -6.12 -11.25
CA LEU A 110 -4.23 -7.18 -12.20
C LEU A 110 -5.36 -7.57 -13.14
N LEU A 111 -6.63 -7.23 -12.86
CA LEU A 111 -7.78 -7.63 -13.69
C LEU A 111 -7.63 -7.33 -15.19
N PRO A 112 -7.15 -6.14 -15.62
CA PRO A 112 -6.98 -5.84 -17.04
C PRO A 112 -6.01 -6.79 -17.76
N TYR A 113 -5.06 -7.40 -17.04
CA TYR A 113 -4.08 -8.33 -17.60
C TYR A 113 -4.64 -9.75 -17.81
N PHE A 114 -5.72 -10.11 -17.12
CA PHE A 114 -6.38 -11.41 -17.27
C PHE A 114 -7.53 -11.41 -18.26
N ARG A 115 -8.09 -10.23 -18.58
CA ARG A 115 -9.27 -10.08 -19.45
C ARG A 115 -8.94 -9.99 -20.94
N THR A 116 -7.68 -10.17 -21.34
CA THR A 116 -7.33 -10.37 -22.74
C THR A 116 -7.54 -11.84 -23.09
N HIS A 117 -8.20 -12.07 -24.24
CA HIS A 117 -8.55 -13.36 -24.87
C HIS A 117 -9.95 -13.93 -24.53
N CYS A 118 -10.99 -13.20 -24.91
CA CYS A 118 -12.19 -13.79 -25.53
C CYS A 118 -12.58 -12.87 -26.69
N ALA A 119 -12.13 -13.22 -27.89
CA ALA A 119 -12.71 -12.78 -29.16
C ALA A 119 -13.44 -13.98 -29.76
#